data_AF-A0A2E8BD08-F1
#
_entry.id   AF-A0A2E8BD08-F1
#
_cell.length_a   1.000
_cell.length_b   1.000
_cell.length_c   1.000
_cell.angle_alpha   90.00
_cell.angle_beta   90.00
_cell.angle_gamma   90.00
#
_symmetry.space_group_name_H-M   'P 1'
#
loop_
_entity.id
_entity.type
_entity.pdbx_description
1 polymer ?
#
loop_
_entity_poly.entity_id
_entity_poly.type
_entity_poly.pdbx_seq_one_letter_code
_entity_poly.pdbx_strand_id
1 'polypeptide(L)'
;MLIEGWYPSEEKAVMNTPLFTLAGSLLTMAFPALMLLSGKHTKFVPWLLLITALLIGTALLSTFFQRRVLILHRSVHLGVVLFFLVLVTAFMESISSWIGIFLCACFFFSTFHLANKTSAGYGVQFRRQWDSSEYLKLSPSRYTHWKIVNAKPNNGIMAVSRTKQQLAVMYCEYDEDGCWLHLDVFSGTLFNLAGFLFEEE
;
A
#
# COMPACT_ATOMS: atom_id res chain seq x y z
N MET A 1 -11.91 19.95 12.68
CA MET A 1 -13.07 19.54 13.50
C MET A 1 -13.42 18.12 13.12
N LEU A 2 -13.61 17.24 14.11
CA LEU A 2 -14.19 15.91 13.91
C LEU A 2 -15.68 16.10 13.55
N ILE A 3 -16.17 15.36 12.58
CA ILE A 3 -17.60 15.31 12.25
C ILE A 3 -18.24 14.28 13.17
N GLU A 4 -19.47 14.54 13.60
CA GLU A 4 -20.23 13.67 14.49
C GLU A 4 -20.33 12.24 13.92
N GLY A 5 -20.14 11.23 14.77
CA GLY A 5 -20.15 9.82 14.38
C GLY A 5 -18.93 9.30 13.61
N TRP A 6 -17.95 10.16 13.24
CA TRP A 6 -16.69 9.73 12.61
C TRP A 6 -15.52 9.76 13.60
N TYR A 7 -14.89 8.60 13.79
CA TYR A 7 -13.80 8.40 14.72
C TYR A 7 -12.49 8.15 13.96
N PRO A 8 -11.33 8.66 14.42
CA PRO A 8 -10.04 8.23 13.87
C PRO A 8 -9.90 6.72 14.08
N SER A 9 -9.55 5.98 13.03
CA SER A 9 -9.28 4.55 13.15
C SER A 9 -8.04 4.34 14.01
N GLU A 10 -8.12 3.43 14.99
CA GLU A 10 -7.00 3.05 15.85
C GLU A 10 -5.95 2.19 15.14
N GLU A 11 -6.15 1.88 13.84
CA GLU A 11 -5.16 1.20 13.00
C GLU A 11 -3.88 2.06 12.89
N LYS A 12 -3.04 1.95 13.90
CA LYS A 12 -1.64 2.37 13.84
C LYS A 12 -1.04 1.59 12.70
N ALA A 13 -0.67 2.26 11.62
CA ALA A 13 0.17 1.67 10.58
C ALA A 13 1.44 1.12 11.26
N VAL A 14 1.47 -0.19 11.55
CA VAL A 14 2.58 -0.85 12.23
C VAL A 14 3.70 -1.01 11.20
N MET A 15 4.45 0.07 10.97
CA MET A 15 5.46 0.10 9.93
C MET A 15 6.71 -0.74 10.26
N ASN A 16 6.77 -1.33 11.46
CA ASN A 16 7.89 -2.14 11.92
C ASN A 16 8.18 -3.31 10.96
N THR A 17 7.17 -4.12 10.65
CA THR A 17 7.34 -5.30 9.78
C THR A 17 7.88 -4.95 8.39
N PRO A 18 7.28 -4.01 7.62
CA PRO A 18 7.82 -3.61 6.33
C PRO A 18 9.20 -2.94 6.43
N LEU A 19 9.49 -2.15 7.48
CA LEU A 19 10.82 -1.55 7.68
C LEU A 19 11.91 -2.59 7.93
N PHE A 20 11.68 -3.54 8.84
CA PHE A 20 12.66 -4.57 9.19
C PHE A 20 12.92 -5.53 8.02
N THR A 21 11.87 -5.93 7.30
CA THR A 21 12.00 -6.78 6.11
C THR A 21 12.74 -6.07 4.98
N LEU A 22 12.49 -4.77 4.75
CA LEU A 22 13.27 -3.96 3.82
C LEU A 22 14.74 -3.83 4.25
N ALA A 23 15.03 -3.55 5.53
CA ALA A 23 16.40 -3.50 6.02
C ALA A 23 17.15 -4.84 5.83
N GLY A 24 16.49 -5.96 6.12
CA GLY A 24 17.04 -7.30 5.86
C GLY A 24 17.27 -7.57 4.37
N SER A 25 16.42 -7.03 3.49
CA SER A 25 16.61 -7.18 2.04
C SER A 25 17.85 -6.44 1.52
N LEU A 26 18.22 -5.29 2.08
CA LEU A 26 19.45 -4.58 1.70
C LEU A 26 20.69 -5.40 2.02
N LEU A 27 20.71 -6.04 3.20
CA LEU A 27 21.81 -6.91 3.61
C LEU A 27 21.95 -8.09 2.65
N THR A 28 20.84 -8.77 2.34
CA THR A 28 20.84 -9.93 1.43
C THR A 28 21.10 -9.55 -0.03
N MET A 29 20.93 -8.28 -0.42
CA MET A 29 21.26 -7.75 -1.75
C MET A 29 22.74 -7.35 -1.87
N ALA A 30 23.36 -6.89 -0.78
CA ALA A 30 24.77 -6.51 -0.76
C ALA A 30 25.69 -7.73 -0.96
N PHE A 31 25.37 -8.88 -0.37
CA PHE A 31 26.17 -10.10 -0.52
C PHE A 31 26.31 -10.60 -1.97
N PRO A 32 25.25 -10.71 -2.78
CA PRO A 32 25.34 -10.96 -4.22
C PRO A 32 26.31 -10.05 -4.95
N ALA A 33 26.23 -8.74 -4.71
CA ALA A 33 27.10 -7.77 -5.37
C ALA A 33 28.57 -8.00 -4.99
N LEU A 34 28.86 -8.23 -3.70
CA LEU A 34 30.20 -8.53 -3.22
C LEU A 34 30.73 -9.86 -3.80
N MET A 35 29.89 -10.89 -3.89
CA MET A 35 30.27 -12.19 -4.47
C MET A 35 30.60 -12.07 -5.97
N LEU A 36 29.82 -11.29 -6.72
CA LEU A 36 30.11 -11.02 -8.13
C LEU A 36 31.40 -10.21 -8.32
N LEU A 37 31.63 -9.19 -7.49
CA LEU A 37 32.88 -8.40 -7.54
C LEU A 37 34.10 -9.24 -7.15
N SER A 38 33.95 -10.12 -6.16
CA SER A 38 35.02 -11.02 -5.69
C SER A 38 35.31 -12.17 -6.67
N GLY A 39 34.33 -12.53 -7.51
CA GLY A 39 34.37 -13.73 -8.36
C GLY A 39 34.28 -15.05 -7.58
N LYS A 40 34.10 -15.00 -6.25
CA LYS A 40 34.00 -16.16 -5.37
C LYS A 40 32.54 -16.45 -5.01
N HIS A 41 32.21 -17.74 -4.86
CA HIS A 41 30.88 -18.21 -4.46
C HIS A 41 29.72 -17.74 -5.36
N THR A 42 30.00 -17.46 -6.64
CA THR A 42 29.00 -16.97 -7.61
C THR A 42 27.81 -17.92 -7.80
N LYS A 43 28.01 -19.23 -7.60
CA LYS A 43 26.93 -20.24 -7.60
C LYS A 43 25.84 -20.00 -6.55
N PHE A 44 26.14 -19.24 -5.48
CA PHE A 44 25.20 -18.94 -4.41
C PHE A 44 24.39 -17.65 -4.67
N VAL A 45 24.78 -16.85 -5.66
CA VAL A 45 24.14 -15.58 -6.00
C VAL A 45 22.63 -15.72 -6.30
N PRO A 46 22.17 -16.71 -7.11
CA PRO A 46 20.74 -16.93 -7.37
C PRO A 46 19.89 -17.10 -6.11
N TRP A 47 20.42 -17.83 -5.12
CA TRP A 47 19.71 -18.09 -3.86
C TRP A 47 19.58 -16.84 -3.02
N LEU A 48 20.62 -16.01 -2.96
CA LEU A 48 20.57 -14.73 -2.25
C LEU A 48 19.61 -13.75 -2.94
N LEU A 49 19.60 -13.70 -4.27
CA LEU A 49 18.63 -12.90 -5.03
C LEU A 49 17.19 -13.33 -4.74
N LEU A 50 16.92 -14.64 -4.67
CA LEU A 50 15.62 -15.19 -4.28
C LEU A 50 15.23 -14.74 -2.86
N ILE A 51 16.13 -14.86 -1.88
CA ILE A 51 15.87 -14.44 -0.50
C ILE A 51 15.58 -12.93 -0.44
N THR A 52 16.35 -12.10 -1.15
CA THR A 52 16.10 -10.67 -1.27
C THR A 52 14.71 -10.39 -1.85
N ALA A 53 14.33 -11.08 -2.93
CA ALA A 53 13.03 -10.93 -3.55
C ALA A 53 11.89 -11.29 -2.59
N LEU A 54 12.03 -12.37 -1.84
CA LEU A 54 11.04 -12.81 -0.85
C LEU A 54 10.91 -11.81 0.30
N LEU A 55 12.03 -11.25 0.80
CA LEU A 55 11.99 -10.23 1.84
C LEU A 55 11.30 -8.95 1.36
N ILE A 56 11.60 -8.48 0.14
CA ILE A 56 10.92 -7.30 -0.42
C ILE A 56 9.44 -7.62 -0.70
N GLY A 57 9.13 -8.83 -1.18
CA GLY A 57 7.77 -9.30 -1.43
C GLY A 57 6.91 -9.36 -0.15
N THR A 58 7.48 -9.86 0.95
CA THR A 58 6.81 -9.86 2.26
C THR A 58 6.60 -8.44 2.79
N ALA A 59 7.55 -7.53 2.59
CA ALA A 59 7.36 -6.11 2.90
C ALA A 59 6.20 -5.49 2.10
N LEU A 60 6.14 -5.77 0.80
CA LEU A 60 5.07 -5.29 -0.09
C LEU A 60 3.71 -5.83 0.36
N LEU A 61 3.63 -7.14 0.66
CA LEU A 61 2.41 -7.80 1.10
C LEU A 61 1.94 -7.28 2.46
N SER A 62 2.86 -7.09 3.41
CA SER A 62 2.53 -6.50 4.72
C SER A 62 2.01 -5.08 4.57
N THR A 63 2.60 -4.28 3.68
CA THR A 63 2.13 -2.91 3.39
C THR A 63 0.74 -2.94 2.76
N PHE A 64 0.47 -3.90 1.86
CA PHE A 64 -0.84 -4.09 1.22
C PHE A 64 -1.93 -4.45 2.23
N PHE A 65 -1.68 -5.39 3.15
CA PHE A 65 -2.64 -5.77 4.17
C PHE A 65 -2.97 -4.62 5.13
N GLN A 66 -2.02 -3.72 5.39
CA GLN A 66 -2.25 -2.56 6.24
C GLN A 66 -3.12 -1.48 5.60
N ARG A 67 -3.14 -1.36 4.27
CA ARG A 67 -3.99 -0.37 3.58
C ARG A 67 -4.51 -0.92 2.26
N ARG A 68 -5.74 -1.46 2.27
CA ARG A 68 -6.40 -2.06 1.09
C ARG A 68 -6.47 -1.10 -0.11
N VAL A 69 -6.51 0.22 0.13
CA VAL A 69 -6.49 1.26 -0.91
C VAL A 69 -5.29 1.17 -1.85
N LEU A 70 -4.19 0.57 -1.39
CA LEU A 70 -2.96 0.43 -2.19
C LEU A 70 -3.15 -0.40 -3.46
N ILE A 71 -4.20 -1.22 -3.55
CA ILE A 71 -4.50 -1.97 -4.77
C ILE A 71 -4.64 -1.08 -6.01
N LEU A 72 -5.02 0.18 -5.83
CA LEU A 72 -5.18 1.15 -6.92
C LEU A 72 -3.86 1.87 -7.28
N HIS A 73 -2.80 1.68 -6.50
CA HIS A 73 -1.56 2.40 -6.68
C HIS A 73 -0.66 1.67 -7.68
N ARG A 74 -0.29 2.35 -8.78
CA ARG A 74 0.56 1.80 -9.85
C ARG A 74 1.86 1.16 -9.34
N SER A 75 2.44 1.68 -8.26
CA SER A 75 3.66 1.10 -7.67
C SER A 75 3.47 -0.29 -7.05
N VAL A 76 2.26 -0.66 -6.61
CA VAL A 76 1.99 -2.04 -6.15
C VAL A 76 2.04 -2.99 -7.34
N HIS A 77 1.36 -2.66 -8.43
CA HIS A 77 1.39 -3.47 -9.65
C HIS A 77 2.81 -3.57 -10.21
N LEU A 78 3.56 -2.46 -10.24
CA LEU A 78 4.96 -2.47 -10.63
C LEU A 78 5.80 -3.38 -9.71
N GLY A 79 5.55 -3.34 -8.39
CA GLY A 79 6.19 -4.21 -7.42
C GLY A 79 5.93 -5.70 -7.69
N VAL A 80 4.68 -6.07 -7.98
CA VAL A 80 4.33 -7.45 -8.36
C VAL A 80 5.05 -7.89 -9.64
N VAL A 81 5.08 -7.03 -10.66
CA VAL A 81 5.80 -7.32 -11.91
C VAL A 81 7.30 -7.50 -11.66
N LEU A 82 7.91 -6.60 -10.87
CA LEU A 82 9.32 -6.69 -10.51
C LEU A 82 9.63 -7.95 -9.70
N PHE A 83 8.76 -8.36 -8.78
CA PHE A 83 8.91 -9.61 -8.04
C PHE A 83 9.00 -10.82 -8.98
N PHE A 84 8.06 -10.97 -9.91
CA PHE A 84 8.11 -12.06 -10.89
C PHE A 84 9.34 -11.99 -11.80
N LEU A 85 9.71 -10.79 -12.25
CA LEU A 85 10.87 -10.60 -13.11
C LEU A 85 12.17 -11.01 -12.39
N VAL A 86 12.31 -10.68 -11.10
CA VAL A 86 13.43 -11.13 -10.26
C VAL A 86 13.44 -12.66 -10.13
N LEU A 87 12.28 -13.29 -9.87
CA LEU A 87 12.20 -14.76 -9.76
C LEU A 87 12.66 -15.47 -11.04
N VAL A 88 12.22 -14.96 -12.20
CA VAL A 88 12.61 -15.51 -13.51
C VAL A 88 14.10 -15.29 -13.76
N THR A 89 14.59 -14.07 -13.54
CA THR A 89 15.99 -13.73 -13.85
C THR A 89 17.01 -14.33 -12.88
N ALA A 90 16.62 -14.67 -11.65
CA ALA A 90 17.53 -15.22 -10.64
C ALA A 90 18.14 -16.57 -11.05
N PHE A 91 17.40 -17.42 -11.76
CA PHE A 91 17.81 -18.79 -12.11
C PHE A 91 18.10 -18.98 -13.61
N MET A 92 17.93 -17.96 -14.44
CA MET A 92 18.25 -18.05 -15.86
C MET A 92 19.74 -17.87 -16.10
N GLU A 93 20.42 -18.97 -16.44
CA GLU A 93 21.87 -18.97 -16.72
C GLU A 93 22.28 -18.08 -17.90
N SER A 94 21.36 -17.84 -18.85
CA SER A 94 21.60 -16.96 -19.99
C SER A 94 21.58 -15.47 -19.64
N ILE A 95 21.16 -15.10 -18.43
CA ILE A 95 21.00 -13.72 -17.98
C ILE A 95 22.07 -13.40 -16.95
N SER A 96 22.73 -12.26 -17.12
CA SER A 96 23.72 -11.77 -16.16
C SER A 96 23.09 -11.53 -14.79
N SER A 97 23.69 -12.08 -13.72
CA SER A 97 23.20 -11.88 -12.35
C SER A 97 23.19 -10.40 -11.93
N TRP A 98 23.96 -9.54 -12.59
CA TRP A 98 23.89 -8.08 -12.40
C TRP A 98 22.51 -7.50 -12.74
N ILE A 99 21.82 -8.08 -13.74
CA ILE A 99 20.45 -7.71 -14.08
C ILE A 99 19.52 -8.07 -12.92
N GLY A 100 19.69 -9.27 -12.33
CA GLY A 100 18.92 -9.69 -11.15
C GLY A 100 19.11 -8.73 -9.95
N ILE A 101 20.35 -8.30 -9.69
CA ILE A 101 20.64 -7.30 -8.65
C ILE A 101 19.96 -5.96 -8.96
N PHE A 102 20.07 -5.48 -10.19
CA PHE A 102 19.43 -4.23 -10.61
C PHE A 102 17.90 -4.28 -10.43
N LEU A 103 17.27 -5.39 -10.80
CA LEU A 103 15.83 -5.59 -10.60
C LEU A 103 15.44 -5.66 -9.13
N CYS A 104 16.23 -6.33 -8.28
CA CYS A 104 16.06 -6.30 -6.83
C CYS A 104 16.14 -4.87 -6.27
N ALA A 105 17.08 -4.05 -6.76
CA ALA A 105 17.19 -2.66 -6.35
C ALA A 105 15.95 -1.85 -6.77
N CYS A 106 15.50 -1.97 -8.03
CA CYS A 106 14.25 -1.34 -8.47
C CYS A 106 13.06 -1.78 -7.64
N PHE A 107 12.97 -3.07 -7.30
CA PHE A 107 11.90 -3.62 -6.48
C PHE A 107 11.92 -3.07 -5.06
N PHE A 108 13.11 -2.96 -4.47
CA PHE A 108 13.33 -2.35 -3.17
C PHE A 108 12.84 -0.90 -3.14
N PHE A 109 13.31 -0.06 -4.07
CA PHE A 109 12.94 1.36 -4.10
C PHE A 109 11.44 1.56 -4.33
N SER A 110 10.82 0.76 -5.21
CA SER A 110 9.36 0.84 -5.43
C SER A 110 8.58 0.49 -4.16
N THR A 111 9.01 -0.55 -3.44
CA THR A 111 8.36 -1.02 -2.21
C THR A 111 8.60 -0.06 -1.04
N PHE A 112 9.83 0.46 -0.89
CA PHE A 112 10.16 1.46 0.11
C PHE A 112 9.36 2.76 -0.09
N HIS A 113 9.27 3.25 -1.33
CA HIS A 113 8.46 4.43 -1.65
C HIS A 113 6.99 4.24 -1.32
N LEU A 114 6.46 3.04 -1.58
CA LEU A 114 5.10 2.68 -1.20
C LEU A 114 4.92 2.69 0.32
N ALA A 115 5.79 1.96 1.04
CA ALA A 115 5.76 1.87 2.50
C ALA A 115 5.86 3.25 3.16
N ASN A 116 6.70 4.13 2.62
CA ASN A 116 6.87 5.50 3.13
C ASN A 116 5.60 6.34 2.93
N LYS A 117 4.91 6.20 1.78
CA LYS A 117 3.63 6.87 1.52
C LYS A 117 2.46 6.31 2.35
N THR A 118 2.60 5.12 2.90
CA THR A 118 1.56 4.46 3.71
C THR A 118 1.86 4.51 5.20
N SER A 119 3.00 5.09 5.56
CA SER A 119 3.45 5.29 6.94
C SER A 119 2.47 6.12 7.76
N ALA A 120 2.55 5.97 9.08
CA ALA A 120 1.87 6.82 10.04
C ALA A 120 2.29 8.29 9.80
N GLY A 121 1.40 9.09 9.19
CA GLY A 121 1.65 10.48 8.84
C GLY A 121 1.19 10.89 7.44
N TYR A 122 1.11 9.96 6.47
CA TYR A 122 0.73 10.26 5.08
C TYR A 122 -0.74 9.98 4.71
N GLY A 123 -1.55 9.62 5.70
CA GLY A 123 -2.99 9.57 5.54
C GLY A 123 -3.71 9.28 6.84
N VAL A 124 -4.87 9.90 7.00
CA VAL A 124 -5.77 9.71 8.14
C VAL A 124 -6.87 8.75 7.72
N GLN A 125 -7.16 7.81 8.61
CA GLN A 125 -8.26 6.87 8.46
C GLN A 125 -9.34 7.26 9.44
N PHE A 126 -10.56 7.38 8.94
CA PHE A 126 -11.75 7.62 9.75
C PHE A 126 -12.69 6.45 9.58
N ARG A 127 -13.39 6.07 10.65
CA ARG A 127 -14.42 5.05 10.63
C ARG A 127 -15.69 5.56 11.27
N ARG A 128 -16.82 5.09 10.78
CA ARG A 128 -18.15 5.37 11.33
C ARG A 128 -18.99 4.10 11.26
N GLN A 129 -19.75 3.82 12.31
CA GLN A 129 -20.77 2.77 12.24
C GLN A 129 -21.87 3.22 11.28
N TRP A 130 -22.21 2.39 10.30
CA TRP A 130 -23.16 2.73 9.25
C TRP A 130 -24.19 1.63 9.08
N ASP A 131 -25.47 2.02 9.06
CA ASP A 131 -26.53 1.11 8.67
C ASP A 131 -26.52 0.96 7.15
N SER A 132 -26.15 -0.24 6.68
CA SER A 132 -26.08 -0.58 5.26
C SER A 132 -27.42 -0.51 4.51
N SER A 133 -28.54 -0.40 5.24
CA SER A 133 -29.87 -0.17 4.68
C SER A 133 -30.17 1.30 4.37
N GLU A 134 -29.39 2.23 4.92
CA GLU A 134 -29.54 3.67 4.69
C GLU A 134 -28.62 4.19 3.59
N TYR A 135 -29.11 5.10 2.74
CA TYR A 135 -28.28 5.71 1.71
C TYR A 135 -27.26 6.69 2.31
N LEU A 136 -25.99 6.52 1.93
CA LEU A 136 -24.95 7.46 2.30
C LEU A 136 -25.11 8.79 1.55
N LYS A 137 -25.38 9.87 2.30
CA LYS A 137 -25.44 11.23 1.74
C LYS A 137 -24.04 11.82 1.64
N LEU A 138 -23.51 11.94 0.42
CA LEU A 138 -22.25 12.65 0.16
C LEU A 138 -22.46 14.17 0.12
N SER A 139 -21.42 14.97 0.36
CA SER A 139 -21.53 16.43 0.27
C SER A 139 -21.81 16.89 -1.17
N PRO A 140 -22.86 17.72 -1.41
CA PRO A 140 -23.21 18.29 -2.71
C PRO A 140 -22.02 18.94 -3.43
N SER A 141 -21.18 19.65 -2.67
CA SER A 141 -20.01 20.38 -3.16
C SER A 141 -18.93 19.52 -3.80
N ARG A 142 -18.93 18.20 -3.53
CA ARG A 142 -17.89 17.27 -3.98
C ARG A 142 -18.39 16.02 -4.70
N TYR A 143 -19.69 15.93 -4.98
CA TYR A 143 -20.25 14.80 -5.76
C TYR A 143 -19.52 14.57 -7.08
N THR A 144 -19.17 15.65 -7.79
CA THR A 144 -18.46 15.58 -9.08
C THR A 144 -17.03 15.04 -8.97
N HIS A 145 -16.46 15.03 -7.77
CA HIS A 145 -15.11 14.51 -7.52
C HIS A 145 -15.10 13.04 -7.07
N TRP A 146 -16.26 12.51 -6.65
CA TRP A 146 -16.40 11.12 -6.25
C TRP A 146 -16.72 10.25 -7.46
N LYS A 147 -15.85 9.29 -7.73
CA LYS A 147 -16.13 8.18 -8.62
C LYS A 147 -16.67 7.02 -7.79
N ILE A 148 -17.96 6.74 -7.93
CA ILE A 148 -18.61 5.58 -7.31
C ILE A 148 -18.21 4.34 -8.11
N VAL A 149 -17.54 3.40 -7.44
CA VAL A 149 -17.10 2.12 -8.02
C VAL A 149 -18.12 1.04 -7.73
N ASN A 150 -18.65 1.02 -6.50
CA ASN A 150 -19.72 0.13 -6.10
C ASN A 150 -20.63 0.83 -5.07
N ALA A 151 -21.92 0.89 -5.36
CA ALA A 151 -22.92 1.45 -4.45
C ALA A 151 -23.43 0.43 -3.44
N LYS A 152 -23.18 -0.87 -3.65
CA LYS A 152 -23.56 -1.91 -2.70
C LYS A 152 -22.56 -1.97 -1.55
N PRO A 153 -23.03 -2.04 -0.30
CA PRO A 153 -22.17 -2.22 0.85
C PRO A 153 -21.48 -3.59 0.73
N ASN A 154 -20.16 -3.58 0.59
CA ASN A 154 -19.33 -4.77 0.53
C ASN A 154 -17.97 -4.49 1.16
N ASN A 155 -17.20 -5.55 1.45
CA ASN A 155 -15.83 -5.46 1.97
C ASN A 155 -14.80 -4.90 0.96
N GLY A 156 -15.27 -4.25 -0.10
CA GLY A 156 -14.50 -3.70 -1.20
C GLY A 156 -14.60 -2.18 -1.28
N ILE A 157 -13.87 -1.62 -2.25
CA ILE A 157 -13.88 -0.17 -2.47
C ILE A 157 -15.22 0.27 -3.05
N MET A 158 -15.89 1.18 -2.36
CA MET A 158 -17.20 1.71 -2.76
C MET A 158 -17.06 2.99 -3.58
N ALA A 159 -16.22 3.92 -3.14
CA ALA A 159 -16.02 5.19 -3.84
C ALA A 159 -14.59 5.69 -3.72
N VAL A 160 -14.14 6.43 -4.74
CA VAL A 160 -12.81 7.05 -4.78
C VAL A 160 -12.96 8.51 -5.20
N SER A 161 -12.37 9.42 -4.44
CA SER A 161 -12.24 10.82 -4.81
C SER A 161 -10.78 11.17 -5.00
N ARG A 162 -10.45 11.74 -6.16
CA ARG A 162 -9.08 12.09 -6.52
C ARG A 162 -9.00 13.53 -6.97
N THR A 163 -8.16 14.30 -6.30
CA THR A 163 -7.73 15.64 -6.72
C THR A 163 -6.23 15.65 -6.98
N LYS A 164 -5.66 16.77 -7.43
CA LYS A 164 -4.20 16.90 -7.63
C LYS A 164 -3.40 16.73 -6.34
N GLN A 165 -4.01 16.98 -5.18
CA GLN A 165 -3.31 17.01 -3.88
C GLN A 165 -3.82 15.96 -2.89
N GLN A 166 -4.97 15.34 -3.15
CA GLN A 166 -5.64 14.43 -2.21
C GLN A 166 -6.23 13.22 -2.92
N LEU A 167 -6.13 12.06 -2.28
CA LEU A 167 -6.83 10.84 -2.65
C LEU A 167 -7.64 10.39 -1.43
N ALA A 168 -8.96 10.31 -1.57
CA ALA A 168 -9.85 9.77 -0.54
C ALA A 168 -10.51 8.50 -1.08
N VAL A 169 -10.58 7.46 -0.26
CA VAL A 169 -11.19 6.19 -0.62
C VAL A 169 -12.12 5.75 0.48
N MET A 170 -13.29 5.28 0.08
CA MET A 170 -14.35 4.83 0.96
C MET A 170 -14.64 3.35 0.72
N TYR A 171 -14.76 2.59 1.80
CA TYR A 171 -15.10 1.16 1.80
C TYR A 171 -15.92 0.82 3.05
N CYS A 172 -16.77 -0.21 2.99
CA CYS A 172 -17.36 -0.80 4.20
C CYS A 172 -16.54 -2.02 4.61
N GLU A 173 -16.52 -2.30 5.91
CA GLU A 173 -16.11 -3.57 6.47
C GLU A 173 -17.25 -4.10 7.35
N TYR A 174 -17.70 -5.31 7.07
CA TYR A 174 -18.62 -6.02 7.93
C TYR A 174 -17.83 -6.75 9.02
N ASP A 175 -18.07 -6.37 10.27
CA ASP A 175 -17.53 -7.02 11.47
C ASP A 175 -18.66 -7.65 12.30
N GLU A 176 -18.32 -8.39 13.35
CA GLU A 176 -19.30 -9.01 14.27
C GLU A 176 -20.27 -7.97 14.89
N ASP A 177 -19.83 -6.73 15.02
CA ASP A 177 -20.59 -5.60 15.58
C ASP A 177 -21.39 -4.77 14.54
N GLY A 178 -21.35 -5.13 13.24
CA GLY A 178 -22.09 -4.46 12.17
C GLY A 178 -21.25 -3.96 10.98
N CYS A 179 -21.82 -3.14 10.09
CA CYS A 179 -21.06 -2.49 9.00
C CYS A 179 -20.39 -1.21 9.51
N TRP A 180 -19.10 -1.14 9.30
CA TRP A 180 -18.28 0.04 9.51
C TRP A 180 -17.94 0.65 8.17
N LEU A 181 -18.21 1.94 8.01
CA LEU A 181 -17.79 2.72 6.86
C LEU A 181 -16.44 3.36 7.16
N HIS A 182 -15.47 3.07 6.32
CA HIS A 182 -14.11 3.59 6.41
C HIS A 182 -13.87 4.66 5.35
N LEU A 183 -13.14 5.70 5.72
CA LEU A 183 -12.65 6.75 4.85
C LEU A 183 -11.15 6.91 5.06
N ASP A 184 -10.38 6.44 4.08
CA ASP A 184 -8.94 6.59 4.03
C ASP A 184 -8.60 7.81 3.19
N VAL A 185 -7.94 8.82 3.77
CA VAL A 185 -7.52 10.01 3.03
C VAL A 185 -6.02 10.19 3.05
N PHE A 186 -5.43 10.21 1.86
CA PHE A 186 -4.02 10.47 1.60
C PHE A 186 -3.87 11.89 1.08
N SER A 187 -3.15 12.73 1.81
CA SER A 187 -2.98 14.15 1.50
C SER A 187 -1.57 14.59 1.88
N GLY A 188 -0.94 15.41 1.03
CA GLY A 188 0.33 16.06 1.36
C GLY A 188 0.18 17.26 2.30
N THR A 189 -1.06 17.67 2.61
CA THR A 189 -1.41 18.77 3.51
C THR A 189 -2.30 18.29 4.65
N LEU A 190 -2.35 19.03 5.76
CA LEU A 190 -3.28 18.80 6.87
C LEU A 190 -4.71 18.64 6.34
N PHE A 191 -5.33 17.52 6.69
CA PHE A 191 -6.64 17.13 6.19
C PHE A 191 -7.75 17.66 7.09
N ASN A 192 -8.72 18.38 6.51
CA ASN A 192 -9.92 18.85 7.20
C ASN A 192 -11.13 18.00 6.79
N LEU A 193 -11.55 17.09 7.67
CA LEU A 193 -12.68 16.18 7.47
C LEU A 193 -13.99 16.94 7.18
N ALA A 194 -14.21 18.08 7.85
CA ALA A 194 -15.42 18.90 7.71
C ALA A 194 -15.68 19.39 6.28
N GLY A 195 -14.65 19.54 5.45
CA GLY A 195 -14.81 19.90 4.04
C GLY A 195 -15.08 18.72 3.10
N PHE A 196 -15.28 17.50 3.61
CA PHE A 196 -15.46 16.28 2.81
C PHE A 196 -16.82 15.62 3.04
N LEU A 197 -17.31 15.65 4.26
CA LEU A 197 -18.56 15.03 4.69
C LEU A 197 -19.34 16.09 5.49
N PHE A 198 -20.49 16.52 4.97
CA PHE A 198 -21.43 17.31 5.75
C PHE A 198 -22.65 16.44 5.97
N GLU A 199 -23.07 16.28 7.22
CA GLU A 199 -24.46 15.99 7.52
C GLU A 199 -25.13 17.35 7.72
N GLU A 200 -26.14 17.65 6.90
CA GLU A 200 -27.15 18.61 7.34
C GLU A 200 -28.07 17.86 8.32
N GLU A 201 -28.35 18.52 9.46
CA GLU A 201 -29.32 18.11 10.47
C GLU A 201 -30.65 17.62 9.87
#